data_AF-A0A087MZT8-F1
#
_entry.id   AF-A0A087MZT8-F1
#
_cell.length_a   1.000
_cell.length_b   1.000
_cell.length_c   1.000
_cell.angle_alpha   90.00
_cell.angle_beta   90.00
_cell.angle_gamma   90.00
#
_symmetry.space_group_name_H-M   'P 1'
#
loop_
_entity.id
_entity.type
_entity.pdbx_description
1 polymer ?
#
loop_
_entity_poly.entity_id
_entity_poly.type
_entity_poly.pdbx_seq_one_letter_code
_entity_poly.pdbx_strand_id
1 'polypeptide(L)'
;MKHYITEATLQQNASQLPIHMYTFPVADQQKRYEWGAKLRVELKNRNSTDIIVYKENVIATFTPLTNFGQQQPIHNERAIDPTNSFECDLLARLIKETLLVTGQNLQLKRVRGKLQINDSKDIQGVIIYPMLSFHITVKHDRIHIGFATTHNFAYKKTLQDKINHNEPIAPGTSVAHHDQKATYIYEFSAYTPYTVMDTLPEMNSSIYDYYKNKNPKVAASLNPSTAVVKLNANGKELFYAASLVREVCDFASLRGKQAKEVGNYIKQAPDERMKKQLRWVLDILQKVPLFAIVKNPFLITANGYTTHELKSQSIYTTRAFQKPAQALKRGKYIKAGR
;
A
#
# COMPACT_ATOMS: atom_id res chain seq x y z
N MET A 1 3.53 23.20 -24.87
CA MET A 1 3.61 22.85 -23.44
C MET A 1 3.89 21.35 -23.35
N LYS A 2 4.74 20.87 -22.43
CA LYS A 2 4.97 19.41 -22.25
C LYS A 2 3.90 18.86 -21.30
N HIS A 3 3.18 17.84 -21.72
CA HIS A 3 2.15 17.19 -20.91
C HIS A 3 2.68 15.90 -20.30
N TYR A 4 2.51 15.77 -18.98
CA TYR A 4 2.96 14.63 -18.19
C TYR A 4 1.77 13.82 -17.68
N ILE A 5 1.93 12.51 -17.61
CA ILE A 5 0.94 11.57 -17.10
C ILE A 5 1.51 10.71 -15.98
N THR A 6 0.64 10.06 -15.22
CA THR A 6 1.01 9.14 -14.14
C THR A 6 1.18 7.71 -14.62
N GLU A 7 1.89 7.55 -15.74
CA GLU A 7 2.14 6.28 -16.39
C GLU A 7 3.52 6.30 -17.06
N ALA A 8 4.21 5.15 -17.00
CA ALA A 8 5.39 4.86 -17.80
C ALA A 8 5.19 3.56 -18.57
N THR A 9 5.48 3.57 -19.86
CA THR A 9 5.54 2.36 -20.69
C THR A 9 6.97 1.83 -20.72
N LEU A 10 7.15 0.54 -20.47
CA LEU A 10 8.47 -0.08 -20.62
C LEU A 10 8.88 -0.11 -22.10
N GLN A 11 10.18 -0.05 -22.37
CA GLN A 11 10.69 -0.22 -23.73
C GLN A 11 10.52 -1.66 -24.21
N GLN A 12 10.70 -2.63 -23.30
CA GLN A 12 10.48 -4.02 -23.63
C GLN A 12 8.99 -4.33 -23.68
N ASN A 13 8.61 -5.11 -24.69
CA ASN A 13 7.30 -5.74 -24.77
C ASN A 13 7.20 -6.91 -23.79
N ALA A 14 5.98 -7.35 -23.50
CA ALA A 14 5.73 -8.48 -22.62
C ALA A 14 6.25 -9.81 -23.20
N SER A 15 6.17 -9.97 -24.52
CA SER A 15 6.76 -11.07 -25.30
C SER A 15 8.29 -11.12 -25.26
N GLN A 16 8.96 -10.08 -24.76
CA GLN A 16 10.42 -9.98 -24.66
C GLN A 16 10.95 -10.22 -23.24
N LEU A 17 10.07 -10.37 -22.25
CA LEU A 17 10.45 -10.58 -20.85
C LEU A 17 10.23 -12.06 -20.47
N PRO A 18 11.28 -12.89 -20.51
CA PRO A 18 11.16 -14.26 -20.02
C PRO A 18 10.90 -14.27 -18.52
N ILE A 19 10.01 -15.17 -18.10
CA ILE A 19 9.72 -15.45 -16.70
C ILE A 19 9.80 -16.96 -16.47
N HIS A 20 10.16 -17.36 -15.24
CA HIS A 20 10.04 -18.76 -14.82
C HIS A 20 8.64 -18.97 -14.26
N MET A 21 7.88 -19.88 -14.86
CA MET A 21 6.56 -20.29 -14.40
C MET A 21 6.61 -21.72 -13.88
N TYR A 22 6.13 -21.90 -12.66
CA TYR A 22 6.07 -23.18 -11.97
C TYR A 22 4.60 -23.52 -11.70
N THR A 23 4.08 -24.53 -12.41
CA THR A 23 2.73 -25.02 -12.21
C THR A 23 2.76 -26.18 -11.22
N PHE A 24 2.09 -26.01 -10.10
CA PHE A 24 2.05 -27.03 -9.06
C PHE A 24 0.75 -27.85 -9.12
N PRO A 25 0.80 -29.15 -8.78
CA PRO A 25 -0.41 -29.95 -8.61
C PRO A 25 -1.17 -29.48 -7.36
N VAL A 26 -2.50 -29.38 -7.46
CA VAL A 26 -3.37 -29.02 -6.33
C VAL A 26 -4.42 -30.12 -6.15
N ALA A 27 -4.49 -30.66 -4.94
CA ALA A 27 -5.45 -31.72 -4.59
C ALA A 27 -6.90 -31.22 -4.61
N ASP A 28 -7.14 -29.99 -4.16
CA ASP A 28 -8.46 -29.34 -4.13
C ASP A 28 -8.45 -28.08 -5.01
N GLN A 29 -9.08 -28.18 -6.18
CA GLN A 29 -9.18 -27.11 -7.17
C GLN A 29 -9.92 -25.86 -6.66
N GLN A 30 -10.78 -25.99 -5.65
CA GLN A 30 -11.50 -24.86 -5.06
C GLN A 30 -10.60 -24.04 -4.13
N LYS A 31 -9.56 -24.65 -3.55
CA LYS A 31 -8.63 -24.01 -2.60
C LYS A 31 -7.33 -23.53 -3.23
N ARG A 32 -7.20 -23.58 -4.55
CA ARG A 32 -5.96 -23.23 -5.27
C ARG A 32 -5.40 -21.85 -4.94
N TYR A 33 -6.25 -20.85 -4.68
CA TYR A 33 -5.80 -19.50 -4.30
C TYR A 33 -5.22 -19.42 -2.89
N GLU A 34 -5.87 -20.03 -1.91
CA GLU A 34 -5.37 -20.07 -0.52
C GLU A 34 -4.08 -20.87 -0.44
N TRP A 35 -4.04 -21.99 -1.17
CA TRP A 35 -2.88 -22.84 -1.29
C TRP A 35 -1.70 -22.10 -1.93
N GLY A 36 -1.91 -21.41 -3.06
CA GLY A 36 -0.88 -20.62 -3.72
C GLY A 36 -0.33 -19.48 -2.83
N ALA A 37 -1.18 -18.88 -2.00
CA ALA A 37 -0.77 -17.86 -1.05
C ALA A 37 0.21 -18.42 0.00
N LYS A 38 -0.08 -19.61 0.55
CA LYS A 38 0.78 -20.30 1.51
C LYS A 38 2.09 -20.74 0.87
N LEU A 39 2.00 -21.40 -0.29
CA LEU A 39 3.17 -21.86 -1.03
C LEU A 39 4.13 -20.70 -1.35
N ARG A 40 3.62 -19.55 -1.79
CA ARG A 40 4.46 -18.37 -2.03
C ARG A 40 5.30 -18.01 -0.80
N VAL A 41 4.70 -17.99 0.39
CA VAL A 41 5.42 -17.65 1.64
C VAL A 41 6.51 -18.68 1.93
N GLU A 42 6.21 -19.97 1.76
CA GLU A 42 7.19 -21.04 1.95
C GLU A 42 8.35 -20.93 0.96
N LEU A 43 8.07 -20.71 -0.32
CA LEU A 43 9.10 -20.58 -1.36
C LEU A 43 9.99 -19.35 -1.15
N LYS A 44 9.42 -18.22 -0.70
CA LYS A 44 10.22 -17.01 -0.36
C LYS A 44 11.25 -17.32 0.72
N ASN A 45 10.83 -18.02 1.78
CA ASN A 45 11.72 -18.41 2.87
C ASN A 45 12.81 -19.39 2.42
N ARG A 46 12.47 -20.36 1.58
CA ARG A 46 13.40 -21.41 1.11
C ARG A 46 14.44 -20.90 0.10
N ASN A 47 14.08 -19.91 -0.72
CA ASN A 47 14.91 -19.41 -1.82
C ASN A 47 15.51 -18.02 -1.53
N SER A 48 15.30 -17.47 -0.34
CA SER A 48 15.79 -16.15 0.08
C SER A 48 15.54 -15.03 -0.94
N THR A 49 14.37 -15.06 -1.59
CA THR A 49 13.95 -14.05 -2.57
C THR A 49 12.56 -13.53 -2.22
N ASP A 50 12.41 -12.21 -2.27
CA ASP A 50 11.14 -11.53 -2.02
C ASP A 50 10.29 -11.37 -3.29
N ILE A 51 10.84 -11.62 -4.47
CA ILE A 51 10.16 -11.42 -5.76
C ILE A 51 9.59 -12.75 -6.24
N ILE A 52 8.55 -13.22 -5.55
CA ILE A 52 7.75 -14.38 -5.95
C ILE A 52 6.29 -13.96 -5.96
N VAL A 53 5.61 -14.21 -7.07
CA VAL A 53 4.16 -14.00 -7.19
C VAL A 53 3.44 -15.29 -7.52
N TYR A 54 2.13 -15.27 -7.31
CA TYR A 54 1.27 -16.39 -7.63
C TYR A 54 -0.03 -15.91 -8.25
N LYS A 55 -0.60 -16.78 -9.09
CA LYS A 55 -1.99 -16.75 -9.51
C LYS A 55 -2.46 -18.19 -9.54
N GLU A 56 -3.46 -18.51 -8.72
CA GLU A 56 -3.93 -19.89 -8.54
C GLU A 56 -2.78 -20.82 -8.11
N ASN A 57 -2.56 -21.90 -8.86
CA ASN A 57 -1.50 -22.89 -8.62
C ASN A 57 -0.20 -22.60 -9.39
N VAL A 58 -0.10 -21.44 -10.07
CA VAL A 58 1.09 -21.03 -10.81
C VAL A 58 1.88 -20.02 -10.00
N ILE A 59 3.16 -20.31 -9.80
CA ILE A 59 4.16 -19.40 -9.23
C ILE A 59 4.99 -18.81 -10.37
N ALA A 60 5.29 -17.51 -10.30
CA ALA A 60 6.18 -16.86 -11.25
C ALA A 60 7.28 -16.04 -10.58
N THR A 61 8.44 -16.03 -11.23
CA THR A 61 9.64 -15.30 -10.82
C THR A 61 10.44 -14.81 -12.05
N PHE A 62 11.28 -13.79 -11.86
CA PHE A 62 12.26 -13.36 -12.87
C PHE A 62 13.57 -14.14 -12.79
N THR A 63 13.86 -14.77 -11.64
CA THR A 63 15.03 -15.61 -11.43
C THR A 63 14.60 -17.03 -11.07
N PRO A 64 15.37 -18.07 -11.43
CA PRO A 64 14.96 -19.45 -11.19
C PRO A 64 14.94 -19.75 -9.69
N LEU A 65 13.92 -20.49 -9.25
CA LEU A 65 13.86 -21.08 -7.91
C LEU A 65 14.63 -22.40 -7.89
N THR A 66 15.31 -22.68 -6.79
CA THR A 66 16.18 -23.86 -6.64
C THR A 66 15.70 -24.83 -5.55
N ASN A 67 14.90 -24.36 -4.59
CA ASN A 67 14.41 -25.17 -3.47
C ASN A 67 12.88 -25.19 -3.40
N PHE A 68 12.29 -26.32 -3.81
CA PHE A 68 10.85 -26.56 -3.83
C PHE A 68 10.36 -27.46 -2.68
N GLY A 69 11.27 -27.91 -1.81
CA GLY A 69 10.94 -28.89 -0.77
C GLY A 69 10.51 -30.23 -1.35
N GLN A 70 9.35 -30.72 -0.91
CA GLN A 70 8.79 -32.01 -1.36
C GLN A 70 7.96 -31.88 -2.65
N GLN A 71 7.74 -30.67 -3.15
CA GLN A 71 6.90 -30.46 -4.32
C GLN A 71 7.72 -30.51 -5.61
N GLN A 72 7.10 -31.04 -6.66
CA GLN A 72 7.68 -31.12 -8.00
C GLN A 72 6.79 -30.35 -8.97
N PRO A 73 7.10 -29.07 -9.24
CA PRO A 73 6.33 -28.30 -10.21
C PRO A 73 6.71 -28.67 -11.64
N ILE A 74 5.78 -28.44 -12.57
CA ILE A 74 6.10 -28.34 -13.99
C ILE A 74 6.68 -26.96 -14.22
N HIS A 75 7.94 -26.89 -14.66
CA HIS A 75 8.65 -25.65 -14.91
C HIS A 75 8.67 -25.32 -16.41
N ASN A 76 8.36 -24.07 -16.74
CA ASN A 76 8.58 -23.50 -18.06
C ASN A 76 9.26 -22.13 -17.92
N GLU A 77 10.32 -21.89 -18.68
CA GLU A 77 10.94 -20.57 -18.83
C GLU A 77 10.62 -20.04 -20.22
N ARG A 78 9.80 -18.99 -20.28
CA ARG A 78 9.43 -18.33 -21.52
C ARG A 78 8.84 -16.96 -21.24
N ALA A 79 8.73 -16.14 -22.28
CA ALA A 79 7.90 -14.95 -22.21
C ALA A 79 6.41 -15.32 -22.12
N ILE A 80 5.61 -14.38 -21.62
CA ILE A 80 4.15 -14.55 -21.54
C ILE A 80 3.49 -14.41 -22.91
N ASP A 81 2.37 -15.10 -23.11
CA ASP A 81 1.47 -14.88 -24.23
C ASP A 81 0.64 -13.60 -23.97
N PRO A 82 0.83 -12.52 -24.76
CA PRO A 82 0.16 -11.24 -24.53
C PRO A 82 -1.34 -11.27 -24.85
N THR A 83 -1.85 -12.35 -25.43
CA THR A 83 -3.28 -12.58 -25.64
C THR A 83 -3.94 -13.34 -24.48
N ASN A 84 -3.12 -14.01 -23.65
CA ASN A 84 -3.59 -14.74 -22.49
C ASN A 84 -3.69 -13.82 -21.26
N SER A 85 -4.92 -13.50 -20.85
CA SER A 85 -5.18 -12.65 -19.68
C SER A 85 -4.63 -13.22 -18.37
N PHE A 86 -4.55 -14.55 -18.25
CA PHE A 86 -3.95 -15.20 -17.09
C PHE A 86 -2.48 -14.83 -16.94
N GLU A 87 -1.72 -14.98 -18.02
CA GLU A 87 -0.28 -14.72 -18.03
C GLU A 87 0.03 -13.22 -17.97
N CYS A 88 -0.79 -12.39 -18.63
CA CYS A 88 -0.72 -10.93 -18.53
C CYS A 88 -0.84 -10.45 -17.08
N ASP A 89 -1.83 -10.98 -16.34
CA ASP A 89 -2.00 -10.67 -14.91
C ASP A 89 -0.84 -11.18 -14.05
N LEU A 90 -0.29 -12.35 -14.39
CA LEU A 90 0.83 -12.94 -13.67
C LEU A 90 2.09 -12.08 -13.84
N LEU A 91 2.41 -11.66 -15.06
CA LEU A 91 3.49 -10.71 -15.33
C LEU A 91 3.23 -9.37 -14.63
N ALA A 92 2.00 -8.84 -14.70
CA ALA A 92 1.66 -7.58 -14.05
C ALA A 92 1.88 -7.63 -12.52
N ARG A 93 1.53 -8.75 -11.88
CA ARG A 93 1.82 -9.00 -10.46
C ARG A 93 3.32 -9.06 -10.20
N LEU A 94 4.08 -9.77 -11.03
CA LEU A 94 5.53 -9.94 -10.88
C LEU A 94 6.28 -8.60 -10.98
N ILE A 95 5.92 -7.78 -11.96
CA ILE A 95 6.44 -6.42 -12.12
C ILE A 95 6.08 -5.55 -10.92
N LYS A 96 4.83 -5.61 -10.45
CA LYS A 96 4.40 -4.89 -9.25
C LYS A 96 5.22 -5.27 -8.02
N GLU A 97 5.40 -6.56 -7.77
CA GLU A 97 6.18 -7.05 -6.64
C GLU A 97 7.65 -6.60 -6.73
N THR A 98 8.22 -6.63 -7.94
CA THR A 98 9.57 -6.13 -8.21
C THR A 98 9.72 -4.65 -7.85
N LEU A 99 8.77 -3.80 -8.25
CA LEU A 99 8.77 -2.37 -7.89
C LEU A 99 8.63 -2.16 -6.38
N LEU A 100 7.79 -2.94 -5.71
CA LEU A 100 7.62 -2.86 -4.26
C LEU A 100 8.90 -3.28 -3.51
N VAL A 101 9.52 -4.39 -3.88
CA VAL A 101 10.78 -4.86 -3.27
C VAL A 101 11.91 -3.87 -3.54
N THR A 102 12.00 -3.32 -4.76
CA THR A 102 12.98 -2.28 -5.10
C THR A 102 12.80 -1.04 -4.22
N GLY A 103 11.56 -0.60 -4.01
CA GLY A 103 11.26 0.48 -3.07
C GLY A 103 11.69 0.17 -1.62
N GLN A 104 11.52 -1.07 -1.16
CA GLN A 104 11.99 -1.48 0.17
C GLN A 104 13.52 -1.44 0.28
N ASN A 105 14.24 -1.82 -0.77
CA ASN A 105 15.71 -1.70 -0.84
C ASN A 105 16.16 -0.24 -0.78
N LEU A 106 15.32 0.70 -1.24
CA LEU A 106 15.48 2.15 -1.08
C LEU A 106 14.96 2.67 0.27
N GLN A 107 14.86 1.80 1.28
CA GLN A 107 14.44 2.15 2.65
C GLN A 107 12.99 2.65 2.78
N LEU A 108 12.14 2.41 1.78
CA LEU A 108 10.71 2.72 1.86
C LEU A 108 9.96 1.61 2.61
N LYS A 109 9.00 1.97 3.46
CA LYS A 109 8.21 0.97 4.20
C LYS A 109 7.06 0.45 3.33
N ARG A 110 6.96 -0.87 3.15
CA ARG A 110 5.80 -1.48 2.48
C ARG A 110 4.61 -1.58 3.43
N VAL A 111 3.46 -1.01 3.04
CA VAL A 111 2.21 -1.03 3.82
C VAL A 111 1.05 -1.38 2.90
N ARG A 112 0.35 -2.49 3.16
CA ARG A 112 -0.84 -2.94 2.40
C ARG A 112 -0.66 -2.90 0.87
N GLY A 113 0.50 -3.34 0.37
CA GLY A 113 0.80 -3.37 -1.07
C GLY A 113 1.12 -2.01 -1.71
N LYS A 114 1.43 -1.01 -0.89
CA LYS A 114 1.91 0.33 -1.28
C LYS A 114 3.27 0.61 -0.62
N LEU A 115 3.98 1.62 -1.12
CA LEU A 115 5.23 2.11 -0.53
C LEU A 115 4.98 3.40 0.22
N GLN A 116 5.27 3.42 1.51
CA GLN A 116 5.27 4.61 2.32
C GLN A 116 6.59 5.36 2.12
N ILE A 117 6.48 6.63 1.74
CA ILE A 117 7.63 7.52 1.53
C ILE A 117 8.06 8.11 2.87
N ASN A 118 9.38 8.17 3.09
CA ASN A 118 9.99 8.77 4.28
C ASN A 118 10.03 10.31 4.19
N ASP A 119 8.87 10.92 3.91
CA ASP A 119 8.66 12.36 3.80
C ASP A 119 7.40 12.74 4.60
N SER A 120 7.45 12.49 5.91
CA SER A 120 6.29 12.61 6.79
C SER A 120 6.10 14.05 7.29
N LYS A 121 4.85 14.38 7.63
CA LYS A 121 4.51 15.66 8.26
C LYS A 121 3.64 15.44 9.49
N ASP A 122 4.01 16.11 10.59
CA ASP A 122 3.19 16.18 11.81
C ASP A 122 2.26 17.40 11.72
N ILE A 123 0.96 17.17 11.80
CA ILE A 123 -0.07 18.20 11.83
C ILE A 123 -1.05 17.88 12.96
N GLN A 124 -1.10 18.72 13.99
CA GLN A 124 -2.01 18.55 15.14
C GLN A 124 -1.95 17.14 15.75
N GLY A 125 -0.75 16.56 15.87
CA GLY A 125 -0.55 15.23 16.46
C GLY A 125 -0.89 14.06 15.54
N VAL A 126 -1.15 14.31 14.25
CA VAL A 126 -1.29 13.28 13.21
C VAL A 126 -0.06 13.33 12.32
N ILE A 127 0.63 12.19 12.24
CA ILE A 127 1.74 11.97 11.32
C ILE A 127 1.17 11.47 10.00
N ILE A 128 1.46 12.21 8.93
CA ILE A 128 0.97 11.95 7.58
C ILE A 128 2.15 11.48 6.74
N TYR A 129 2.07 10.26 6.21
CA TYR A 129 3.07 9.73 5.30
C TYR A 129 2.51 9.64 3.88
N PRO A 130 3.18 10.21 2.87
CA PRO A 130 2.84 9.95 1.49
C PRO A 130 3.00 8.46 1.18
N MET A 131 2.10 7.92 0.37
CA MET A 131 2.14 6.53 -0.10
C MET A 131 2.07 6.46 -1.61
N LEU A 132 2.92 5.65 -2.23
CA LEU A 132 2.92 5.36 -3.65
C LEU A 132 2.29 3.99 -3.91
N SER A 133 1.33 3.95 -4.83
CA SER A 133 0.74 2.71 -5.35
C SER A 133 1.03 2.55 -6.83
N PHE A 134 1.30 1.32 -7.24
CA PHE A 134 1.51 0.94 -8.63
C PHE A 134 0.35 0.10 -9.16
N HIS A 135 0.00 0.36 -10.41
CA HIS A 135 -0.94 -0.41 -11.23
C HIS A 135 -0.22 -0.81 -12.52
N ILE A 136 -0.12 -2.11 -12.77
CA ILE A 136 0.56 -2.63 -13.95
C ILE A 136 -0.50 -3.22 -14.86
N THR A 137 -0.41 -2.92 -16.15
CA THR A 137 -1.31 -3.47 -17.17
C THR A 137 -0.49 -3.87 -18.39
N VAL A 138 -0.76 -5.07 -18.91
CA VAL A 138 -0.22 -5.52 -20.20
C VAL A 138 -1.33 -5.38 -21.22
N LYS A 139 -1.12 -4.59 -22.28
CA LYS A 139 -2.13 -4.36 -23.33
C LYS A 139 -1.45 -4.32 -24.68
N HIS A 140 -1.93 -5.14 -25.62
CA HIS A 140 -1.34 -5.27 -26.96
C HIS A 140 0.18 -5.45 -26.90
N ASP A 141 0.63 -6.38 -26.06
CA ASP A 141 2.05 -6.69 -25.82
C ASP A 141 2.89 -5.56 -25.17
N ARG A 142 2.28 -4.41 -24.84
CA ARG A 142 2.94 -3.30 -24.15
C ARG A 142 2.69 -3.36 -22.65
N ILE A 143 3.72 -3.02 -21.87
CA ILE A 143 3.65 -3.01 -20.41
C ILE A 143 3.54 -1.56 -19.93
N HIS A 144 2.40 -1.25 -19.32
CA HIS A 144 2.09 0.06 -18.76
C HIS A 144 2.20 0.01 -17.23
N ILE A 145 2.98 0.92 -16.65
CA ILE A 145 3.17 1.10 -15.21
C ILE A 145 2.51 2.41 -14.81
N GLY A 146 1.23 2.33 -14.45
CA GLY A 146 0.49 3.41 -13.82
C GLY A 146 0.85 3.55 -12.34
N PHE A 147 0.74 4.75 -11.81
CA PHE A 147 0.98 5.00 -10.39
C PHE A 147 0.13 6.14 -9.85
N ALA A 148 -0.07 6.16 -8.54
CA ALA A 148 -0.78 7.22 -7.86
C ALA A 148 -0.28 7.39 -6.43
N THR A 149 -0.32 8.63 -5.95
CA THR A 149 -0.05 8.93 -4.55
C THR A 149 -1.32 8.96 -3.72
N THR A 150 -1.21 8.43 -2.50
CA THR A 150 -2.22 8.45 -1.42
C THR A 150 -1.50 8.81 -0.11
N HIS A 151 -2.17 8.72 1.04
CA HIS A 151 -1.57 9.04 2.33
C HIS A 151 -1.90 7.94 3.36
N ASN A 152 -0.95 7.66 4.25
CA ASN A 152 -1.15 6.89 5.47
C ASN A 152 -1.16 7.86 6.65
N PHE A 153 -1.98 7.60 7.64
CA PHE A 153 -2.12 8.44 8.83
C PHE A 153 -1.79 7.63 10.07
N ALA A 154 -1.13 8.26 11.03
CA ALA A 154 -0.89 7.68 12.34
C ALA A 154 -0.98 8.76 13.40
N TYR A 155 -1.62 8.47 14.53
CA TYR A 155 -1.49 9.36 15.68
C TYR A 155 -0.04 9.33 16.19
N LYS A 156 0.45 10.48 16.65
CA LYS A 156 1.74 10.59 17.32
C LYS A 156 1.70 9.92 18.70
N LYS A 157 0.60 10.14 19.41
CA LYS A 157 0.37 9.60 20.76
C LYS A 157 0.17 8.09 20.75
N THR A 158 0.80 7.44 21.72
CA THR A 158 0.56 6.05 22.13
C THR A 158 -0.59 5.95 23.12
N LEU A 159 -1.03 4.74 23.42
CA LEU A 159 -1.99 4.55 24.51
C LEU A 159 -1.38 4.94 25.86
N GLN A 160 -0.06 4.76 26.05
CA GLN A 160 0.63 5.24 27.25
C GLN A 160 0.52 6.76 27.40
N ASP A 161 0.71 7.50 26.30
CA ASP A 161 0.58 8.96 26.32
C ASP A 161 -0.84 9.36 26.74
N LYS A 162 -1.86 8.67 26.24
CA LYS A 162 -3.26 8.91 26.64
C LYS A 162 -3.48 8.63 28.12
N ILE A 163 -2.98 7.50 28.63
CA ILE A 163 -3.05 7.14 30.05
C ILE A 163 -2.42 8.23 30.92
N ASN A 164 -1.21 8.67 30.57
CA ASN A 164 -0.49 9.69 31.33
C ASN A 164 -1.21 11.06 31.37
N HIS A 165 -2.05 11.35 30.37
CA HIS A 165 -2.83 12.59 30.29
C HIS A 165 -4.29 12.42 30.74
N ASN A 166 -4.65 11.27 31.33
CA ASN A 166 -6.03 10.94 31.72
C ASN A 166 -7.03 11.04 30.55
N GLU A 167 -6.59 10.75 29.33
CA GLU A 167 -7.47 10.69 28.16
C GLU A 167 -8.19 9.33 28.12
N PRO A 168 -9.54 9.30 28.06
CA PRO A 168 -10.27 8.05 28.03
C PRO A 168 -10.05 7.29 26.71
N ILE A 169 -9.90 5.97 26.82
CA ILE A 169 -9.88 5.02 25.69
C ILE A 169 -11.08 4.10 25.86
N ALA A 170 -12.02 4.15 24.92
CA ALA A 170 -13.24 3.35 25.00
C ALA A 170 -12.96 1.88 24.62
N PRO A 171 -13.57 0.90 25.31
CA PRO A 171 -13.60 -0.48 24.84
C PRO A 171 -14.12 -0.57 23.39
N GLY A 172 -13.51 -1.43 22.58
CA GLY A 172 -13.78 -1.55 21.14
C GLY A 172 -12.99 -0.59 20.25
N THR A 173 -12.19 0.32 20.81
CA THR A 173 -11.35 1.22 20.01
C THR A 173 -10.33 0.42 19.21
N SER A 174 -10.28 0.62 17.89
CA SER A 174 -9.31 -0.03 17.04
C SER A 174 -7.90 0.51 17.29
N VAL A 175 -6.96 -0.38 17.58
CA VAL A 175 -5.58 -0.05 17.87
C VAL A 175 -4.62 -0.93 17.06
N ALA A 176 -3.42 -0.44 16.79
CA ALA A 176 -2.40 -1.16 16.06
C ALA A 176 -1.02 -1.00 16.70
N HIS A 177 -0.20 -2.03 16.56
CA HIS A 177 1.20 -1.96 16.97
C HIS A 177 1.96 -1.02 16.02
N HIS A 178 2.63 -0.01 16.55
CA HIS A 178 3.22 1.02 15.69
C HIS A 178 4.59 0.62 15.09
N ASP A 179 5.32 -0.29 15.75
CA ASP A 179 6.66 -0.74 15.32
C ASP A 179 6.68 -2.01 14.43
N GLN A 180 5.54 -2.68 14.21
CA GLN A 180 5.57 -3.92 13.44
C GLN A 180 5.51 -3.69 11.91
N LYS A 181 6.21 -4.57 11.17
CA LYS A 181 6.18 -4.65 9.69
C LYS A 181 4.80 -5.05 9.16
N ALA A 182 4.04 -5.82 9.96
CA ALA A 182 2.64 -6.14 9.71
C ALA A 182 1.74 -5.32 10.66
N THR A 183 0.80 -4.57 10.11
CA THR A 183 -0.18 -3.81 10.90
C THR A 183 -1.35 -4.71 11.25
N TYR A 184 -1.20 -5.49 12.33
CA TYR A 184 -2.34 -6.15 12.96
C TYR A 184 -3.18 -5.10 13.68
N ILE A 185 -4.49 -5.14 13.45
CA ILE A 185 -5.46 -4.30 14.16
C ILE A 185 -6.07 -5.16 15.25
N TYR A 186 -6.16 -4.58 16.44
CA TYR A 186 -6.75 -5.14 17.63
C TYR A 186 -7.85 -4.20 18.13
N GLU A 187 -8.69 -4.70 19.03
CA GLU A 187 -9.63 -3.86 19.76
C GLU A 187 -9.14 -3.66 21.19
N PHE A 188 -9.13 -2.42 21.66
CA PHE A 188 -8.88 -2.13 23.07
C PHE A 188 -10.00 -2.73 23.92
N SER A 189 -9.65 -3.53 24.93
CA SER A 189 -10.61 -4.15 25.83
C SER A 189 -10.66 -3.42 27.18
N ALA A 190 -9.51 -3.33 27.87
CA ALA A 190 -9.45 -2.76 29.20
C ALA A 190 -8.03 -2.31 29.59
N TYR A 191 -7.97 -1.44 30.59
CA TYR A 191 -6.76 -1.20 31.36
C TYR A 191 -6.48 -2.37 32.29
N THR A 192 -5.21 -2.61 32.62
CA THR A 192 -4.81 -3.58 33.63
C THR A 192 -4.15 -2.86 34.80
N PRO A 193 -4.14 -3.43 36.01
CA PRO A 193 -3.41 -2.87 37.14
C PRO A 193 -1.89 -3.10 37.05
N TYR A 194 -1.43 -3.83 36.04
CA TYR A 194 -0.04 -4.28 35.90
C TYR A 194 0.80 -3.31 35.07
N THR A 195 2.08 -3.25 35.43
CA THR A 195 3.14 -2.65 34.63
C THR A 195 3.83 -3.69 33.76
N VAL A 196 4.65 -3.25 32.82
CA VAL A 196 5.42 -4.16 31.93
C VAL A 196 6.43 -5.04 32.65
N MET A 197 6.80 -4.71 33.90
CA MET A 197 7.71 -5.50 34.75
C MET A 197 6.96 -6.54 35.58
N ASP A 198 5.67 -6.35 35.81
CA ASP A 198 4.88 -7.27 36.63
C ASP A 198 4.62 -8.58 35.87
N THR A 199 4.60 -9.68 36.61
CA THR A 199 4.23 -10.98 36.05
C THR A 199 2.72 -11.03 35.85
N LEU A 200 2.27 -11.24 34.61
CA LEU A 200 0.86 -11.37 34.30
C LEU A 200 0.39 -12.81 34.55
N PRO A 201 -0.66 -13.06 35.35
CA PRO A 201 -1.18 -14.41 35.61
C PRO A 201 -1.47 -15.20 34.33
N GLU A 202 -2.01 -14.54 33.31
CA GLU A 202 -2.41 -15.16 32.05
C GLU A 202 -1.22 -15.53 31.13
N MET A 203 -0.07 -14.90 31.34
CA MET A 203 1.15 -15.16 30.55
C MET A 203 2.21 -15.93 31.33
N ASN A 204 2.07 -16.06 32.65
CA ASN A 204 3.09 -16.55 33.57
C ASN A 204 4.49 -15.93 33.31
N SER A 205 4.51 -14.67 32.87
CA SER A 205 5.70 -13.89 32.54
C SER A 205 5.35 -12.41 32.48
N SER A 206 6.35 -11.54 32.58
CA SER A 206 6.19 -10.10 32.33
C SER A 206 6.24 -9.78 30.84
N ILE A 207 5.67 -8.64 30.43
CA ILE A 207 5.81 -8.15 29.04
C ILE A 207 7.29 -7.90 28.71
N TYR A 208 8.05 -7.39 29.68
CA TYR A 208 9.49 -7.18 29.52
C TYR A 208 10.23 -8.48 29.22
N ASP A 209 10.01 -9.55 30.00
CA ASP A 209 10.70 -10.84 29.80
C ASP A 209 10.29 -11.51 28.49
N TYR A 210 9.02 -11.39 28.10
CA TYR A 210 8.54 -11.84 26.78
C TYR A 210 9.35 -11.19 25.64
N TYR A 211 9.50 -9.86 25.67
CA TYR A 211 10.27 -9.16 24.64
C TYR A 211 11.77 -9.33 24.79
N LYS A 212 12.31 -9.55 25.99
CA LYS A 212 13.75 -9.78 26.19
C LYS A 212 14.23 -10.98 25.38
N ASN A 213 13.42 -12.03 25.31
CA ASN A 213 13.74 -13.24 24.53
C ASN A 213 13.38 -13.10 23.04
N LYS A 214 12.27 -12.41 22.73
CA LYS A 214 11.72 -12.36 21.36
C LYS A 214 12.24 -11.19 20.51
N ASN A 215 12.43 -10.03 21.12
CA ASN A 215 12.90 -8.80 20.48
C ASN A 215 13.59 -7.87 21.50
N PRO A 216 14.90 -8.06 21.75
CA PRO A 216 15.64 -7.31 22.77
C PRO A 216 15.59 -5.79 22.60
N LYS A 217 15.45 -5.30 21.36
CA LYS A 217 15.32 -3.86 21.08
C LYS A 217 14.04 -3.27 21.62
N VAL A 218 12.94 -4.03 21.57
CA VAL A 218 11.67 -3.62 22.18
C VAL A 218 11.77 -3.67 23.69
N ALA A 219 12.37 -4.72 24.27
CA ALA A 219 12.57 -4.79 25.71
C ALA A 219 13.37 -3.58 26.23
N ALA A 220 14.43 -3.18 25.52
CA ALA A 220 15.25 -2.02 25.87
C ALA A 220 14.53 -0.67 25.79
N SER A 221 13.41 -0.57 25.06
CA SER A 221 12.63 0.68 24.95
C SER A 221 11.50 0.80 25.97
N LEU A 222 11.22 -0.25 26.75
CA LEU A 222 10.18 -0.26 27.76
C LEU A 222 10.65 0.43 29.05
N ASN A 223 9.90 1.43 29.50
CA ASN A 223 10.07 2.00 30.84
C ASN A 223 9.39 1.08 31.87
N PRO A 224 9.99 0.80 33.04
CA PRO A 224 9.35 0.02 34.10
C PRO A 224 7.94 0.45 34.49
N SER A 225 7.61 1.76 34.42
CA SER A 225 6.27 2.28 34.73
C SER A 225 5.27 2.19 33.58
N THR A 226 5.67 1.63 32.43
CA THR A 226 4.77 1.47 31.28
C THR A 226 3.61 0.57 31.68
N ALA A 227 2.38 1.04 31.44
CA ALA A 227 1.17 0.30 31.73
C ALA A 227 0.98 -0.86 30.73
N VAL A 228 0.34 -1.93 31.20
CA VAL A 228 -0.13 -3.01 30.35
C VAL A 228 -1.60 -2.79 30.01
N VAL A 229 -1.95 -2.97 28.74
CA VAL A 229 -3.32 -2.90 28.24
C VAL A 229 -3.76 -4.26 27.72
N LYS A 230 -5.05 -4.54 27.88
CA LYS A 230 -5.71 -5.74 27.37
C LYS A 230 -6.35 -5.43 26.02
N LEU A 231 -6.01 -6.22 25.01
CA LEU A 231 -6.48 -6.11 23.64
C LEU A 231 -7.21 -7.40 23.22
N ASN A 232 -8.10 -7.30 22.24
CA ASN A 232 -8.80 -8.44 21.65
C ASN A 232 -8.41 -8.60 20.16
N ALA A 233 -8.11 -9.83 19.76
CA ALA A 233 -7.92 -10.25 18.39
C ALA A 233 -8.85 -11.43 18.08
N ASN A 234 -9.97 -11.20 17.41
CA ASN A 234 -10.91 -12.25 17.01
C ASN A 234 -11.37 -13.16 18.16
N GLY A 235 -11.71 -12.57 19.31
CA GLY A 235 -12.14 -13.29 20.52
C GLY A 235 -10.99 -13.78 21.40
N LYS A 236 -9.73 -13.60 20.98
CA LYS A 236 -8.56 -13.92 21.80
C LYS A 236 -8.05 -12.67 22.51
N GLU A 237 -7.94 -12.77 23.83
CA GLU A 237 -7.36 -11.72 24.66
C GLU A 237 -5.82 -11.76 24.59
N LEU A 238 -5.23 -10.56 24.49
CA LEU A 238 -3.79 -10.34 24.36
C LEU A 238 -3.38 -9.19 25.27
N PHE A 239 -2.15 -9.26 25.81
CA PHE A 239 -1.59 -8.23 26.67
C PHE A 239 -0.43 -7.53 25.96
N TYR A 240 -0.42 -6.20 25.99
CA TYR A 240 0.61 -5.38 25.34
C TYR A 240 1.03 -4.21 26.22
N ALA A 241 2.28 -3.79 26.09
CA ALA A 241 2.75 -2.51 26.62
C ALA A 241 2.01 -1.35 25.92
N ALA A 242 1.42 -0.45 26.70
CA ALA A 242 0.64 0.67 26.18
C ALA A 242 1.47 1.64 25.30
N SER A 243 2.80 1.69 25.51
CA SER A 243 3.74 2.49 24.72
C SER A 243 3.97 1.94 23.31
N LEU A 244 3.66 0.66 23.06
CA LEU A 244 3.87 0.03 21.75
C LEU A 244 2.65 0.11 20.83
N VAL A 245 1.53 0.60 21.34
CA VAL A 245 0.24 0.55 20.66
C VAL A 245 -0.31 1.96 20.48
N ARG A 246 -0.96 2.21 19.34
CA ARG A 246 -1.62 3.47 19.01
C ARG A 246 -3.02 3.19 18.49
N GLU A 247 -3.92 4.14 18.66
CA GLU A 247 -5.21 4.11 17.95
C GLU A 247 -4.99 4.14 16.45
N VAL A 248 -5.83 3.40 15.73
CA VAL A 248 -5.88 3.45 14.28
C VAL A 248 -6.37 4.84 13.87
N CYS A 249 -5.60 5.51 13.02
CA CYS A 249 -5.91 6.83 12.53
C CYS A 249 -6.40 6.74 11.10
N ASP A 250 -7.69 7.04 10.89
CA ASP A 250 -8.26 7.20 9.56
C ASP A 250 -8.62 8.66 9.31
N PHE A 251 -8.55 9.11 8.06
CA PHE A 251 -8.93 10.50 7.75
C PHE A 251 -10.38 10.81 8.18
N ALA A 252 -11.27 9.83 8.08
CA ALA A 252 -12.67 9.96 8.49
C ALA A 252 -12.88 10.10 10.01
N SER A 253 -11.92 9.64 10.83
CA SER A 253 -12.00 9.77 12.28
C SER A 253 -11.54 11.14 12.79
N LEU A 254 -10.83 11.93 11.96
CA LEU A 254 -10.35 13.25 12.33
C LEU A 254 -11.51 14.23 12.50
N ARG A 255 -11.42 15.12 13.49
CA ARG A 255 -12.49 16.10 13.80
C ARG A 255 -11.96 17.54 13.84
N GLY A 256 -12.88 18.49 13.62
CA GLY A 256 -12.65 19.92 13.82
C GLY A 256 -11.41 20.47 13.10
N LYS A 257 -10.57 21.19 13.84
CA LYS A 257 -9.35 21.84 13.33
C LYS A 257 -8.35 20.84 12.73
N GLN A 258 -8.20 19.67 13.36
CA GLN A 258 -7.28 18.62 12.90
C GLN A 258 -7.68 18.12 11.49
N ALA A 259 -8.97 17.83 11.26
CA ALA A 259 -9.46 17.41 9.95
C ALA A 259 -9.25 18.48 8.86
N LYS A 260 -9.46 19.76 9.20
CA LYS A 260 -9.26 20.89 8.28
C LYS A 260 -7.80 21.04 7.88
N GLU A 261 -6.87 21.05 8.84
CA GLU A 261 -5.44 21.24 8.57
C GLU A 261 -4.83 20.05 7.82
N VAL A 262 -5.16 18.81 8.23
CA VAL A 262 -4.77 17.60 7.51
C VAL A 262 -5.35 17.63 6.09
N GLY A 263 -6.64 17.99 5.95
CA GLY A 263 -7.33 18.12 4.67
C GLY A 263 -6.66 19.10 3.71
N ASN A 264 -6.22 20.26 4.21
CA ASN A 264 -5.50 21.25 3.42
C ASN A 264 -4.14 20.74 2.96
N TYR A 265 -3.44 19.94 3.78
CA TYR A 265 -2.15 19.38 3.41
C TYR A 265 -2.24 18.26 2.35
N ILE A 266 -3.22 17.36 2.48
CA ILE A 266 -3.35 16.22 1.55
C ILE A 266 -3.92 16.62 0.19
N LYS A 267 -4.65 17.75 0.12
CA LYS A 267 -5.16 18.33 -1.12
C LYS A 267 -4.07 19.14 -1.81
N GLN A 268 -3.16 18.43 -2.48
CA GLN A 268 -2.10 19.05 -3.26
C GLN A 268 -2.60 19.54 -4.62
N ALA A 269 -2.02 20.64 -5.10
CA ALA A 269 -2.24 21.08 -6.47
C ALA A 269 -1.71 20.01 -7.46
N PRO A 270 -2.33 19.84 -8.65
CA PRO A 270 -1.96 18.77 -9.58
C PRO A 270 -0.49 18.78 -10.00
N ASP A 271 0.09 19.95 -10.19
CA ASP A 271 1.48 20.19 -10.57
C ASP A 271 2.47 19.79 -9.46
N GLU A 272 2.19 20.19 -8.21
CA GLU A 272 3.00 19.79 -7.05
C GLU A 272 2.97 18.28 -6.84
N ARG A 273 1.75 17.71 -6.90
CA ARG A 273 1.54 16.26 -6.79
C ARG A 273 2.31 15.52 -7.89
N MET A 274 2.21 15.99 -9.13
CA MET A 274 2.90 15.43 -10.28
C MET A 274 4.42 15.45 -10.08
N LYS A 275 4.99 16.61 -9.74
CA LYS A 275 6.43 16.75 -9.54
C LYS A 275 6.98 15.77 -8.50
N LYS A 276 6.30 15.61 -7.36
CA LYS A 276 6.71 14.69 -6.29
C LYS A 276 6.62 13.23 -6.72
N GLN A 277 5.47 12.82 -7.26
CA GLN A 277 5.23 11.42 -7.61
C GLN A 277 6.12 10.94 -8.75
N LEU A 278 6.36 11.79 -9.78
CA LEU A 278 7.23 11.43 -10.89
C LEU A 278 8.66 11.17 -10.41
N ARG A 279 9.18 11.99 -9.49
CA ARG A 279 10.50 11.80 -8.90
C ARG A 279 10.59 10.45 -8.17
N TRP A 280 9.68 10.19 -7.24
CA TRP A 280 9.70 8.94 -6.46
C TRP A 280 9.60 7.69 -7.34
N VAL A 281 8.75 7.74 -8.37
CA VAL A 281 8.60 6.63 -9.31
C VAL A 281 9.86 6.46 -10.15
N LEU A 282 10.45 7.55 -10.64
CA LEU A 282 11.68 7.49 -11.43
C LEU A 282 12.83 6.88 -10.64
N ASP A 283 12.98 7.25 -9.36
CA ASP A 283 14.01 6.70 -8.47
C ASP A 283 13.87 5.18 -8.31
N ILE A 284 12.64 4.66 -8.19
CA ILE A 284 12.37 3.21 -8.09
C ILE A 284 12.65 2.54 -9.44
N LEU A 285 12.10 3.11 -10.51
CA LEU A 285 12.16 2.57 -11.86
C LEU A 285 13.61 2.43 -12.37
N GLN A 286 14.45 3.43 -12.12
CA GLN A 286 15.89 3.40 -12.49
C GLN A 286 16.70 2.36 -11.72
N LYS A 287 16.17 1.82 -10.62
CA LYS A 287 16.83 0.82 -9.78
C LYS A 287 16.38 -0.60 -10.08
N VAL A 288 15.47 -0.81 -11.03
CA VAL A 288 15.10 -2.15 -11.50
C VAL A 288 16.00 -2.54 -12.67
N PRO A 289 16.94 -3.49 -12.52
CA PRO A 289 17.90 -3.83 -13.58
C PRO A 289 17.26 -4.39 -14.85
N LEU A 290 16.10 -5.03 -14.72
CA LEU A 290 15.40 -5.72 -15.80
C LEU A 290 14.62 -4.76 -16.72
N PHE A 291 14.36 -3.52 -16.29
CA PHE A 291 13.47 -2.61 -17.01
C PHE A 291 14.28 -1.57 -17.78
N ALA A 292 14.10 -1.54 -19.10
CA ALA A 292 14.63 -0.50 -19.95
C ALA A 292 13.59 0.61 -20.08
N ILE A 293 13.98 1.83 -19.74
CA ILE A 293 13.07 2.96 -19.57
C ILE A 293 13.48 4.08 -20.52
N VAL A 294 12.52 4.55 -21.32
CA VAL A 294 12.73 5.68 -22.22
C VAL A 294 13.10 6.94 -21.45
N LYS A 295 13.89 7.82 -22.09
CA LYS A 295 14.16 9.16 -21.56
C LYS A 295 12.83 9.93 -21.41
N ASN A 296 12.59 10.50 -20.23
CA ASN A 296 11.33 11.16 -19.87
C ASN A 296 10.08 10.26 -20.02
N PRO A 297 9.99 9.15 -19.26
CA PRO A 297 8.99 8.10 -19.45
C PRO A 297 7.55 8.51 -19.16
N PHE A 298 7.35 9.69 -18.58
CA PHE A 298 6.03 10.19 -18.20
C PHE A 298 5.44 11.19 -19.19
N LEU A 299 6.13 11.49 -20.29
CA LEU A 299 5.58 12.35 -21.33
C LEU A 299 4.46 11.62 -22.09
N ILE A 300 3.39 12.34 -22.41
CA ILE A 300 2.28 11.82 -23.23
C ILE A 300 2.79 11.16 -24.52
N THR A 301 3.70 11.83 -25.23
CA THR A 301 4.27 11.35 -26.49
C THR A 301 5.16 10.12 -26.30
N ALA A 302 5.89 10.03 -25.18
CA ALA A 302 6.73 8.88 -24.88
C ALA A 302 5.91 7.60 -24.62
N ASN A 303 4.63 7.75 -24.25
CA ASN A 303 3.69 6.65 -24.05
C ASN A 303 2.79 6.40 -25.28
N GLY A 304 3.03 7.09 -26.40
CA GLY A 304 2.27 6.92 -27.64
C GLY A 304 0.88 7.58 -27.64
N TYR A 305 0.61 8.48 -26.70
CA TYR A 305 -0.65 9.22 -26.64
C TYR A 305 -0.58 10.53 -27.43
N THR A 306 -1.72 10.93 -27.98
CA THR A 306 -1.94 12.24 -28.62
C THR A 306 -2.77 13.15 -27.71
N THR A 307 -2.49 14.45 -27.74
CA THR A 307 -3.26 15.44 -27.00
C THR A 307 -4.36 16.00 -27.90
N HIS A 308 -5.60 16.00 -27.41
CA HIS A 308 -6.73 16.62 -28.09
C HIS A 308 -7.35 17.66 -27.15
N GLU A 309 -7.54 18.88 -27.65
CA GLU A 309 -8.21 19.94 -26.91
C GLU A 309 -9.72 19.84 -27.15
N LEU A 310 -10.48 19.64 -26.08
CA LEU A 310 -11.93 19.65 -26.15
C LEU A 310 -12.42 21.09 -26.12
N LYS A 311 -13.30 21.44 -27.08
CA LYS A 311 -13.98 22.74 -27.05
C LYS A 311 -14.85 22.83 -25.80
N SER A 312 -14.75 23.95 -25.09
CA SER A 312 -15.62 24.24 -23.95
C SER A 312 -17.09 24.17 -24.39
N GLN A 313 -17.85 23.26 -23.78
CA GLN A 313 -19.28 23.17 -24.07
C GLN A 313 -20.01 24.32 -23.38
N SER A 314 -20.79 25.05 -24.16
CA SER A 314 -21.71 26.05 -23.64
C SER A 314 -23.06 25.42 -23.33
N ILE A 315 -23.67 25.84 -22.24
CA ILE A 315 -25.05 25.52 -21.90
C ILE A 315 -25.93 26.51 -22.62
N TYR A 316 -26.77 26.01 -23.51
CA TYR A 316 -27.68 26.83 -24.29
C TYR A 316 -29.03 26.91 -23.58
N THR A 317 -29.42 28.13 -23.24
CA THR A 317 -30.84 28.51 -23.03
C THR A 317 -31.21 29.44 -24.18
N THR A 318 -31.65 30.68 -23.96
CA THR A 318 -31.78 31.68 -25.04
C THR A 318 -30.46 32.27 -25.53
N ARG A 319 -29.36 32.07 -24.79
CA ARG A 319 -27.98 32.38 -25.19
C ARG A 319 -27.02 31.39 -24.54
N ALA A 320 -25.77 31.39 -24.98
CA ALA A 320 -24.71 30.53 -24.43
C ALA A 320 -24.26 30.98 -23.04
N PHE A 321 -24.14 30.03 -22.11
CA PHE A 321 -23.58 30.23 -20.77
C PHE A 321 -22.53 29.17 -20.46
N GLN A 322 -21.50 29.53 -19.67
CA GLN A 322 -20.44 28.59 -19.30
C GLN A 322 -20.77 27.76 -18.05
N LYS A 323 -21.72 28.18 -17.21
CA LYS A 323 -22.09 27.49 -15.97
C LYS A 323 -23.61 27.33 -15.86
N PRO A 324 -24.11 26.18 -15.37
CA PRO A 324 -25.55 25.96 -15.19
C PRO A 324 -26.18 27.05 -14.30
N ALA A 325 -25.53 27.40 -13.18
CA ALA A 325 -26.02 28.43 -12.28
C ALA A 325 -26.18 29.82 -12.94
N GLN A 326 -25.34 30.15 -13.94
CA GLN A 326 -25.48 31.39 -14.69
C GLN A 326 -26.66 31.31 -15.68
N ALA A 327 -26.82 30.16 -16.34
CA ALA A 327 -27.96 29.89 -17.21
C ALA A 327 -29.28 29.94 -16.45
N LEU A 328 -29.35 29.39 -15.23
CA LEU A 328 -30.56 29.40 -14.39
C LEU A 328 -30.90 30.82 -13.88
N LYS A 329 -29.88 31.63 -13.54
CA LYS A 329 -30.08 32.99 -13.01
C LYS A 329 -30.37 34.04 -14.09
N ARG A 330 -29.82 33.86 -15.28
CA ARG A 330 -29.79 34.91 -16.34
C ARG A 330 -30.30 34.43 -17.70
N GLY A 331 -30.53 33.14 -17.86
CA GLY A 331 -31.13 32.56 -19.05
C GLY A 331 -32.64 32.53 -18.90
N LYS A 332 -33.35 32.87 -19.98
CA LYS A 332 -34.79 32.56 -20.06
C LYS A 332 -34.89 31.09 -20.46
N TYR A 333 -35.63 30.29 -19.70
CA TYR A 333 -35.86 28.89 -20.07
C TYR A 333 -36.59 28.82 -21.40
N ILE A 334 -36.05 28.04 -22.34
CA ILE A 334 -36.79 27.69 -23.54
C ILE A 334 -37.84 26.67 -23.10
N LYS A 335 -39.12 27.02 -23.21
CA LYS A 335 -40.21 26.05 -23.10
C LYS A 335 -40.08 25.11 -24.30
N ALA A 336 -39.49 23.93 -24.11
CA ALA A 336 -39.53 22.89 -25.12
C ALA A 336 -40.98 22.41 -25.22
N GLY A 337 -41.66 22.78 -26.30
CA GLY A 337 -43.05 22.45 -26.52
C GLY A 337 -43.63 23.19 -27.71
N ARG A 338 -43.37 22.66 -28.91
CA ARG A 338 -44.37 22.41 -29.95
C ARG A 338 -43.80 21.40 -30.94
#